data_AF-A0A952GFX1-F1
#
_entry.id   AF-A0A952GFX1-F1
#
_cell.length_a   1.000
_cell.length_b   1.000
_cell.length_c   1.000
_cell.angle_alpha   90.00
_cell.angle_beta   90.00
_cell.angle_gamma   90.00
#
_symmetry.space_group_name_H-M   'P 1'
#
loop_
_entity.id
_entity.type
_entity.pdbx_description
1 polymer ?
#
loop_
_entity_poly.entity_id
_entity_poly.type
_entity_poly.pdbx_seq_one_letter_code
_entity_poly.pdbx_strand_id
1 'polypeptide(L)'
;MSSVITCSWKERVNTRVFRSGVSLHSHTNQSKETLNFIAAMGNKIPWLEKFVRSREEKCAGEYGLKLDFDRAYWTPPLTPMQSLDLERGQIENGLQLSGMVSISDHDDINAPLLLRATNAAEDLPISVEWSAPFGITTFHLGIHNLPAGTCQQWMSRMEALTATPNEQELRSILAELHEIKQVLIIFNHPLWDLYDIGAERHLIEVERFLRDCGGFVHALELNGLRNWHENRDVIALAGRWGMLLISGGDRHGTEPNANVNLTRAASFAEFVQEVRVERVSHVHFMPQYAEPWKHRVLESTLAAIRNYPEFPEGSRRWDERVFHPDANGVMQPVSAMWQKGRAPWYLGASLTAVRMMGSAPFWHGLRMAWSEAEPEFKLAE
;
A
#
# COMPACT_ATOMS: atom_id res chain seq x y z
N MET A 1 -27.06 -6.15 -0.83
CA MET A 1 -25.62 -5.82 -0.96
C MET A 1 -25.47 -4.93 -2.17
N SER A 2 -24.92 -3.73 -2.00
CA SER A 2 -24.80 -2.74 -3.08
C SER A 2 -23.39 -2.16 -3.07
N SER A 3 -22.58 -2.52 -4.07
CA SER A 3 -21.34 -1.82 -4.37
C SER A 3 -21.58 -0.90 -5.56
N VAL A 4 -21.37 0.40 -5.35
CA VAL A 4 -21.47 1.42 -6.40
C VAL A 4 -20.06 1.88 -6.74
N ILE A 5 -19.74 1.95 -8.03
CA ILE A 5 -18.44 2.43 -8.51
C ILE A 5 -18.70 3.66 -9.39
N THR A 6 -18.04 4.76 -9.07
CA THR A 6 -18.11 6.01 -9.83
C THR A 6 -16.70 6.52 -10.10
N CYS A 7 -16.52 7.36 -11.12
CA CYS A 7 -15.21 7.91 -11.46
C CYS A 7 -15.34 9.34 -11.98
N SER A 8 -14.39 10.20 -11.60
CA SER A 8 -14.50 11.65 -11.85
C SER A 8 -14.49 12.03 -13.34
N TRP A 9 -13.95 11.19 -14.22
CA TRP A 9 -13.82 11.47 -15.66
C TRP A 9 -15.01 10.98 -16.50
N LYS A 10 -15.90 10.13 -15.96
CA LYS A 10 -17.12 9.71 -16.67
C LYS A 10 -18.33 10.52 -16.25
N GLU A 11 -18.46 10.78 -14.96
CA GLU A 11 -19.62 11.46 -14.42
C GLU A 11 -19.25 12.32 -13.21
N ARG A 12 -19.96 13.43 -13.06
CA ARG A 12 -19.84 14.25 -11.86
C ARG A 12 -20.65 13.58 -10.76
N VAL A 13 -19.96 13.06 -9.75
CA VAL A 13 -20.62 12.48 -8.57
C VAL A 13 -21.39 13.55 -7.81
N ASN A 14 -22.64 13.24 -7.43
CA ASN A 14 -23.44 14.12 -6.58
C ASN A 14 -22.99 13.99 -5.13
N THR A 15 -22.00 14.78 -4.71
CA THR A 15 -21.45 14.70 -3.36
C THR A 15 -22.45 15.09 -2.27
N ARG A 16 -23.54 15.80 -2.59
CA ARG A 16 -24.54 16.27 -1.60
C ARG A 16 -25.30 15.15 -0.89
N VAL A 17 -25.31 13.94 -1.43
CA VAL A 17 -25.95 12.78 -0.78
C VAL A 17 -25.04 12.09 0.24
N PHE A 18 -23.76 12.45 0.27
CA PHE A 18 -22.76 11.93 1.19
C PHE A 18 -22.42 12.96 2.26
N ARG A 19 -21.97 12.47 3.39
CA ARG A 19 -21.49 13.29 4.50
C ARG A 19 -19.97 13.37 4.51
N SER A 20 -19.32 12.24 4.19
CA SER A 20 -17.88 12.09 4.35
C SER A 20 -17.29 11.29 3.18
N GLY A 21 -16.00 11.48 2.96
CA GLY A 21 -15.16 10.56 2.20
C GLY A 21 -14.24 9.79 3.16
N VAL A 22 -13.90 8.55 2.81
CA VAL A 22 -12.98 7.71 3.56
C VAL A 22 -11.82 7.31 2.67
N SER A 23 -10.60 7.71 3.03
CA SER A 23 -9.37 7.20 2.43
C SER A 23 -8.89 6.01 3.25
N LEU A 24 -8.78 4.86 2.61
CA LEU A 24 -8.30 3.61 3.20
C LEU A 24 -7.00 3.21 2.53
N HIS A 25 -6.14 2.53 3.28
CA HIS A 25 -4.93 1.89 2.77
C HIS A 25 -3.91 2.87 2.19
N SER A 26 -3.00 3.33 3.04
CA SER A 26 -1.90 4.22 2.67
C SER A 26 -0.73 4.05 3.64
N HIS A 27 0.50 4.25 3.14
CA HIS A 27 1.76 3.92 3.81
C HIS A 27 2.65 5.12 4.07
N THR A 28 3.03 5.31 5.33
CA THR A 28 3.87 6.39 5.85
C THR A 28 5.31 5.92 6.01
N ASN A 29 6.19 6.81 6.46
CA ASN A 29 7.57 6.47 6.78
C ASN A 29 7.74 5.48 7.96
N GLN A 30 6.66 5.02 8.58
CA GLN A 30 6.64 3.90 9.52
C GLN A 30 6.52 2.54 8.83
N SER A 31 6.00 2.49 7.59
CA SER A 31 5.92 1.26 6.81
C SER A 31 7.30 0.82 6.32
N LYS A 32 7.56 -0.50 6.40
CA LYS A 32 8.80 -1.12 5.94
C LYS A 32 8.53 -1.90 4.66
N GLU A 33 8.84 -1.28 3.54
CA GLU A 33 8.62 -1.87 2.23
C GLU A 33 9.81 -2.73 1.81
N THR A 34 9.56 -4.02 1.57
CA THR A 34 10.61 -4.97 1.19
C THR A 34 11.29 -4.58 -0.12
N LEU A 35 12.61 -4.79 -0.21
CA LEU A 35 13.37 -4.62 -1.44
C LEU A 35 13.55 -5.93 -2.23
N ASN A 36 12.85 -7.01 -1.86
CA ASN A 36 12.93 -8.32 -2.51
C ASN A 36 12.61 -8.27 -3.99
N PHE A 37 11.71 -7.38 -4.41
CA PHE A 37 11.38 -7.19 -5.82
C PHE A 37 12.60 -6.76 -6.67
N ILE A 38 13.60 -6.08 -6.07
CA ILE A 38 14.83 -5.68 -6.79
C ILE A 38 15.68 -6.90 -7.11
N ALA A 39 15.82 -7.84 -6.16
CA ALA A 39 16.51 -9.10 -6.39
C ALA A 39 15.78 -9.93 -7.47
N ALA A 40 14.44 -9.99 -7.40
CA ALA A 40 13.62 -10.66 -8.40
C ALA A 40 13.74 -10.02 -9.81
N MET A 41 13.81 -8.69 -9.90
CA MET A 41 14.01 -7.98 -11.17
C MET A 41 15.41 -8.18 -11.75
N GLY A 42 16.45 -8.25 -10.90
CA GLY A 42 17.81 -8.58 -11.30
C GLY A 42 17.91 -9.90 -12.06
N ASN A 43 17.16 -10.91 -11.61
CA ASN A 43 17.11 -12.24 -12.22
C ASN A 43 16.40 -12.28 -13.59
N LYS A 44 15.54 -11.30 -13.89
CA LYS A 44 14.81 -11.21 -15.17
C LYS A 44 15.63 -10.51 -16.27
N ILE A 45 16.74 -9.85 -15.93
CA ILE A 45 17.57 -9.08 -16.86
C ILE A 45 19.04 -9.55 -16.76
N PRO A 46 19.55 -10.37 -17.71
CA PRO A 46 20.85 -11.05 -17.57
C PRO A 46 22.08 -10.16 -17.36
N TRP A 47 22.07 -8.93 -17.89
CA TRP A 47 23.17 -7.99 -17.67
C TRP A 47 23.11 -7.32 -16.28
N LEU A 48 21.90 -7.15 -15.74
CA LEU A 48 21.68 -6.59 -14.42
C LEU A 48 22.08 -7.61 -13.35
N GLU A 49 21.76 -8.89 -13.54
CA GLU A 49 22.22 -9.99 -12.68
C GLU A 49 23.75 -9.99 -12.52
N LYS A 50 24.48 -9.96 -13.64
CA LYS A 50 25.95 -9.91 -13.63
C LYS A 50 26.49 -8.67 -12.93
N PHE A 51 25.83 -7.53 -13.13
CA PHE A 51 26.20 -6.29 -12.46
C PHE A 51 25.98 -6.39 -10.95
N VAL A 52 24.81 -6.85 -10.50
CA VAL A 52 24.48 -7.03 -9.08
C VAL A 52 25.46 -7.98 -8.42
N ARG A 53 25.70 -9.16 -9.01
CA ARG A 53 26.67 -10.15 -8.47
C ARG A 53 28.08 -9.58 -8.34
N SER A 54 28.55 -8.83 -9.34
CA SER A 54 29.86 -8.16 -9.25
C SER A 54 29.91 -7.14 -8.11
N ARG A 55 28.79 -6.48 -7.79
CA ARG A 55 28.72 -5.56 -6.63
C ARG A 55 28.64 -6.32 -5.31
N GLU A 56 27.92 -7.43 -5.23
CA GLU A 56 27.90 -8.30 -4.06
C GLU A 56 29.30 -8.84 -3.72
N GLU A 57 30.02 -9.37 -4.71
CA GLU A 57 31.40 -9.85 -4.57
C GLU A 57 32.31 -8.73 -4.06
N LYS A 58 32.16 -7.52 -4.62
CA LYS A 58 32.93 -6.35 -4.20
C LYS A 58 32.59 -5.91 -2.77
N CYS A 59 31.30 -5.89 -2.42
CA CYS A 59 30.85 -5.52 -1.07
C CYS A 59 31.36 -6.52 -0.02
N ALA A 60 31.30 -7.81 -0.33
CA ALA A 60 31.82 -8.86 0.53
C ALA A 60 33.36 -8.79 0.65
N GLY A 61 34.06 -8.61 -0.47
CA GLY A 61 35.53 -8.63 -0.50
C GLY A 61 36.21 -7.38 0.05
N GLU A 62 35.70 -6.18 -0.26
CA GLU A 62 36.32 -4.92 0.17
C GLU A 62 35.76 -4.41 1.50
N TYR A 63 34.49 -4.68 1.82
CA TYR A 63 33.80 -4.07 2.96
C TYR A 63 33.28 -5.08 3.99
N GLY A 64 33.44 -6.39 3.75
CA GLY A 64 32.90 -7.43 4.62
C GLY A 64 31.37 -7.41 4.72
N LEU A 65 30.69 -6.75 3.78
CA LEU A 65 29.24 -6.56 3.80
C LEU A 65 28.59 -7.51 2.79
N LYS A 66 27.74 -8.41 3.28
CA LYS A 66 26.87 -9.23 2.42
C LYS A 66 25.58 -8.45 2.15
N LEU A 67 25.23 -8.27 0.87
CA LEU A 67 23.95 -7.67 0.52
C LEU A 67 22.82 -8.67 0.85
N ASP A 68 22.10 -8.35 1.91
CA ASP A 68 20.87 -9.02 2.33
C ASP A 68 19.64 -8.21 1.89
N PHE A 69 19.04 -8.58 0.75
CA PHE A 69 17.83 -7.92 0.25
C PHE A 69 16.56 -8.33 1.00
N ASP A 70 16.56 -9.53 1.60
CA ASP A 70 15.44 -10.08 2.37
C ASP A 70 15.16 -9.26 3.63
N ARG A 71 16.22 -8.79 4.29
CA ARG A 71 16.11 -7.91 5.46
C ARG A 71 16.10 -6.43 5.11
N ALA A 72 16.52 -6.06 3.91
CA ALA A 72 16.56 -4.67 3.50
C ALA A 72 15.16 -4.16 3.15
N TYR A 73 14.91 -2.91 3.50
CA TYR A 73 13.65 -2.27 3.23
C TYR A 73 13.85 -0.79 2.91
N TRP A 74 12.82 -0.17 2.35
CA TRP A 74 12.71 1.28 2.24
C TRP A 74 11.48 1.76 2.97
N THR A 75 11.44 3.05 3.31
CA THR A 75 10.27 3.67 3.93
C THR A 75 9.68 4.76 3.02
N PRO A 76 8.34 4.83 2.88
CA PRO A 76 7.65 5.91 2.22
C PRO A 76 8.10 7.30 2.71
N PRO A 77 8.07 8.32 1.83
CA PRO A 77 8.66 9.61 2.18
C PRO A 77 7.81 10.39 3.19
N LEU A 78 6.49 10.22 3.21
CA LEU A 78 5.59 11.02 4.05
C LEU A 78 5.59 10.57 5.50
N THR A 79 5.73 11.53 6.42
CA THR A 79 5.43 11.31 7.84
C THR A 79 3.95 11.02 8.07
N PRO A 80 3.55 10.45 9.23
CA PRO A 80 2.13 10.21 9.54
C PRO A 80 1.25 11.45 9.39
N MET A 81 1.70 12.62 9.89
CA MET A 81 0.94 13.87 9.79
C MET A 81 0.80 14.34 8.34
N GLN A 82 1.88 14.31 7.56
CA GLN A 82 1.83 14.70 6.15
C GLN A 82 0.92 13.77 5.33
N SER A 83 0.91 12.46 5.62
CA SER A 83 0.00 11.52 4.96
C SER A 83 -1.45 11.81 5.34
N LEU A 84 -1.74 12.07 6.62
CA LEU A 84 -3.07 12.44 7.07
C LEU A 84 -3.58 13.70 6.37
N ASP A 85 -2.77 14.76 6.36
CA ASP A 85 -3.11 16.04 5.72
C ASP A 85 -3.32 15.89 4.21
N LEU A 86 -2.50 15.08 3.55
CA LEU A 86 -2.61 14.81 2.11
C LEU A 86 -3.94 14.12 1.76
N GLU A 87 -4.24 13.01 2.44
CA GLU A 87 -5.43 12.21 2.18
C GLU A 87 -6.71 12.97 2.55
N ARG A 88 -6.70 13.63 3.71
CA ARG A 88 -7.82 14.43 4.19
C ARG A 88 -8.05 15.64 3.29
N GLY A 89 -6.97 16.32 2.90
CA GLY A 89 -7.00 17.49 2.03
C GLY A 89 -7.59 17.18 0.65
N GLN A 90 -7.34 16.00 0.09
CA GLN A 90 -7.98 15.57 -1.16
C GLN A 90 -9.51 15.49 -1.02
N ILE A 91 -10.00 14.91 0.07
CA ILE A 91 -11.43 14.73 0.29
C ILE A 91 -12.11 16.08 0.58
N GLU A 92 -11.53 16.85 1.51
CA GLU A 92 -12.12 18.11 1.96
C GLU A 92 -12.08 19.18 0.87
N ASN A 93 -10.95 19.33 0.17
CA ASN A 93 -10.82 20.35 -0.87
C ASN A 93 -11.37 19.88 -2.22
N GLY A 94 -11.16 18.61 -2.58
CA GLY A 94 -11.56 18.07 -3.88
C GLY A 94 -13.04 17.71 -3.95
N LEU A 95 -13.56 17.03 -2.92
CA LEU A 95 -14.95 16.54 -2.90
C LEU A 95 -15.89 17.39 -2.04
N GLN A 96 -15.36 18.30 -1.22
CA GLN A 96 -16.14 19.15 -0.31
C GLN A 96 -16.93 18.32 0.71
N LEU A 97 -16.30 17.26 1.24
CA LEU A 97 -16.83 16.34 2.24
C LEU A 97 -15.90 16.29 3.46
N SER A 98 -16.40 15.86 4.62
CA SER A 98 -15.51 15.56 5.76
C SER A 98 -14.57 14.39 5.42
N GLY A 99 -13.27 14.54 5.68
CA GLY A 99 -12.29 13.49 5.40
C GLY A 99 -12.05 12.56 6.59
N MET A 100 -12.30 11.26 6.41
CA MET A 100 -11.83 10.20 7.29
C MET A 100 -10.63 9.51 6.63
N VAL A 101 -9.59 9.24 7.40
CA VAL A 101 -8.36 8.61 6.88
C VAL A 101 -8.01 7.42 7.75
N SER A 102 -7.70 6.30 7.12
CA SER A 102 -7.15 5.12 7.77
C SER A 102 -5.80 4.78 7.18
N ILE A 103 -4.74 5.18 7.87
CA ILE A 103 -3.36 4.78 7.58
C ILE A 103 -3.15 3.35 8.08
N SER A 104 -2.53 2.50 7.26
CA SER A 104 -2.36 1.08 7.53
C SER A 104 -0.98 0.65 7.04
N ASP A 105 0.06 1.05 7.76
CA ASP A 105 1.45 0.66 7.48
C ASP A 105 1.61 -0.87 7.57
N HIS A 106 2.62 -1.40 6.89
CA HIS A 106 2.95 -2.82 6.92
C HIS A 106 3.32 -3.30 8.32
N ASP A 107 2.51 -4.21 8.87
CA ASP A 107 2.75 -4.91 10.15
C ASP A 107 3.09 -3.98 11.33
N ASP A 108 2.64 -2.73 11.27
CA ASP A 108 2.98 -1.68 12.23
C ASP A 108 1.80 -0.72 12.45
N ILE A 109 1.60 -0.29 13.70
CA ILE A 109 0.53 0.66 14.09
C ILE A 109 1.07 1.95 14.69
N ASN A 110 2.37 2.24 14.55
CA ASN A 110 2.99 3.43 15.14
C ASN A 110 2.43 4.71 14.53
N ALA A 111 2.19 4.77 13.22
CA ALA A 111 1.62 5.97 12.60
C ALA A 111 0.27 6.38 13.22
N PRO A 112 -0.75 5.50 13.31
CA PRO A 112 -2.00 5.88 13.95
C PRO A 112 -1.83 6.16 15.45
N LEU A 113 -0.96 5.45 16.18
CA LEU A 113 -0.72 5.74 17.60
C LEU A 113 -0.07 7.11 17.83
N LEU A 114 0.93 7.49 17.01
CA LEU A 114 1.57 8.80 17.05
C LEU A 114 0.57 9.91 16.74
N LEU A 115 -0.29 9.71 15.73
CA LEU A 115 -1.31 10.68 15.36
C LEU A 115 -2.35 10.87 16.47
N ARG A 116 -2.80 9.78 17.11
CA ARG A 116 -3.76 9.86 18.24
C ARG A 116 -3.16 10.48 19.49
N ALA A 117 -1.84 10.42 19.66
CA ALA A 117 -1.16 11.14 20.73
C ALA A 117 -1.14 12.66 20.51
N THR A 118 -1.52 13.12 19.31
CA THR A 118 -1.76 14.54 19.02
C THR A 118 -3.24 14.87 19.16
N ASN A 119 -3.58 16.06 19.65
CA ASN A 119 -4.96 16.56 19.71
C ASN A 119 -5.63 16.72 18.32
N ALA A 120 -4.90 16.51 17.22
CA ALA A 120 -5.40 16.71 15.86
C ALA A 120 -6.17 15.51 15.31
N ALA A 121 -6.00 14.32 15.90
CA ALA A 121 -6.47 13.06 15.32
C ALA A 121 -6.83 11.99 16.37
N GLU A 122 -7.40 12.39 17.51
CA GLU A 122 -7.76 11.48 18.61
C GLU A 122 -8.69 10.32 18.20
N ASP A 123 -9.56 10.58 17.22
CA ASP A 123 -10.56 9.64 16.67
C ASP A 123 -10.06 8.87 15.43
N LEU A 124 -8.78 9.00 15.07
CA LEU A 124 -8.21 8.26 13.93
C LEU A 124 -8.27 6.74 14.20
N PRO A 125 -8.72 5.91 13.24
CA PRO A 125 -8.74 4.46 13.42
C PRO A 125 -7.32 3.91 13.55
N ILE A 126 -7.07 3.09 14.57
CA ILE A 126 -5.82 2.32 14.68
C ILE A 126 -5.91 1.17 13.69
N SER A 127 -5.06 1.20 12.66
CA SER A 127 -5.17 0.26 11.54
C SER A 127 -3.80 -0.20 11.07
N VAL A 128 -3.76 -1.36 10.43
CA VAL A 128 -2.55 -2.04 9.96
C VAL A 128 -2.84 -2.75 8.64
N GLU A 129 -1.87 -2.77 7.73
CA GLU A 129 -1.85 -3.75 6.64
C GLU A 129 -1.05 -4.95 7.13
N TRP A 130 -1.77 -6.03 7.47
CA TRP A 130 -1.15 -7.23 8.02
C TRP A 130 -0.71 -8.16 6.89
N SER A 131 0.57 -8.52 6.90
CA SER A 131 1.18 -9.57 6.07
C SER A 131 0.81 -10.95 6.64
N ALA A 132 -0.34 -11.47 6.22
CA ALA A 132 -0.94 -12.70 6.70
C ALA A 132 -0.48 -13.91 5.86
N PRO A 133 0.39 -14.81 6.39
CA PRO A 133 0.85 -15.97 5.64
C PRO A 133 -0.29 -16.99 5.46
N PHE A 134 -0.45 -17.49 4.24
CA PHE A 134 -1.46 -18.48 3.90
C PHE A 134 -0.97 -19.41 2.78
N GLY A 135 -0.93 -20.71 3.05
CA GLY A 135 -0.37 -21.71 2.14
C GLY A 135 1.06 -21.42 1.73
N ILE A 136 1.22 -21.15 0.44
CA ILE A 136 2.52 -20.89 -0.19
C ILE A 136 2.78 -19.40 -0.48
N THR A 137 1.89 -18.51 -0.02
CA THR A 137 1.98 -17.07 -0.25
C THR A 137 1.65 -16.29 1.03
N THR A 138 1.74 -14.97 0.94
CA THR A 138 1.27 -14.06 1.99
C THR A 138 0.25 -13.13 1.35
N PHE A 139 -0.91 -13.01 1.99
CA PHE A 139 -1.91 -12.02 1.63
C PHE A 139 -1.79 -10.80 2.52
N HIS A 140 -2.20 -9.64 2.01
CA HIS A 140 -2.32 -8.48 2.85
C HIS A 140 -3.77 -8.23 3.24
N LEU A 141 -3.98 -8.05 4.54
CA LEU A 141 -5.29 -7.79 5.11
C LEU A 141 -5.29 -6.42 5.79
N GLY A 142 -6.15 -5.52 5.31
CA GLY A 142 -6.42 -4.26 5.99
C GLY A 142 -7.25 -4.52 7.24
N ILE A 143 -6.63 -4.43 8.42
CA ILE A 143 -7.33 -4.50 9.70
C ILE A 143 -7.50 -3.08 10.23
N HIS A 144 -8.73 -2.58 10.16
CA HIS A 144 -9.04 -1.20 10.45
C HIS A 144 -9.79 -1.04 11.77
N ASN A 145 -9.44 0.02 12.50
CA ASN A 145 -10.10 0.46 13.74
C ASN A 145 -10.03 -0.57 14.89
N LEU A 146 -8.83 -1.10 15.13
CA LEU A 146 -8.51 -1.92 16.29
C LEU A 146 -8.84 -1.18 17.61
N PRO A 147 -9.34 -1.88 18.64
CA PRO A 147 -9.59 -1.26 19.94
C PRO A 147 -8.30 -0.77 20.59
N ALA A 148 -8.27 0.49 21.02
CA ALA A 148 -7.07 1.10 21.60
C ALA A 148 -6.49 0.32 22.78
N GLY A 149 -7.35 -0.20 23.66
CA GLY A 149 -6.93 -0.96 24.85
C GLY A 149 -6.29 -2.32 24.57
N THR A 150 -6.48 -2.89 23.37
CA THR A 150 -5.97 -4.22 23.00
C THR A 150 -5.17 -4.25 21.70
N CYS A 151 -4.98 -3.10 21.04
CA CYS A 151 -4.29 -3.01 19.75
C CYS A 151 -2.88 -3.64 19.77
N GLN A 152 -2.10 -3.41 20.84
CA GLN A 152 -0.77 -3.99 21.02
C GLN A 152 -0.81 -5.53 21.15
N GLN A 153 -1.83 -6.07 21.82
CA GLN A 153 -2.00 -7.53 21.95
C GLN A 153 -2.33 -8.17 20.60
N TRP A 154 -3.16 -7.50 19.80
CA TRP A 154 -3.45 -7.94 18.43
C TRP A 154 -2.19 -7.93 17.56
N MET A 155 -1.39 -6.86 17.62
CA MET A 155 -0.13 -6.78 16.90
C MET A 155 0.83 -7.91 17.27
N SER A 156 1.05 -8.17 18.56
CA SER A 156 1.92 -9.27 19.00
C SER A 156 1.43 -10.64 18.53
N ARG A 157 0.10 -10.84 18.47
CA ARG A 157 -0.48 -12.10 17.98
C ARG A 157 -0.33 -12.26 16.47
N MET A 158 -0.56 -11.19 15.71
CA MET A 158 -0.35 -11.17 14.26
C MET A 158 1.13 -11.39 13.92
N GLU A 159 2.05 -10.73 14.63
CA GLU A 159 3.50 -10.91 14.49
C GLU A 159 3.92 -12.36 14.79
N ALA A 160 3.42 -12.95 15.88
CA ALA A 160 3.72 -14.34 16.24
C ALA A 160 3.25 -15.31 15.16
N LEU A 161 2.09 -15.06 14.56
CA LEU A 161 1.60 -15.85 13.43
C LEU A 161 2.45 -15.65 12.17
N THR A 162 2.81 -14.42 11.83
CA THR A 162 3.67 -14.13 10.67
C THR A 162 5.04 -14.80 10.83
N ALA A 163 5.59 -14.85 12.04
CA ALA A 163 6.83 -15.54 12.34
C ALA A 163 6.70 -17.07 12.31
N THR A 164 5.56 -17.62 12.73
CA THR A 164 5.27 -19.07 12.73
C THR A 164 3.91 -19.34 12.08
N PRO A 165 3.86 -19.42 10.73
CA PRO A 165 2.61 -19.53 9.98
C PRO A 165 1.75 -20.73 10.39
N ASN A 166 0.46 -20.47 10.61
CA ASN A 166 -0.54 -21.48 10.92
C ASN A 166 -1.93 -21.05 10.44
N GLU A 167 -2.47 -21.72 9.42
CA GLU A 167 -3.76 -21.33 8.81
C GLU A 167 -4.94 -21.40 9.78
N GLN A 168 -4.92 -22.33 10.75
CA GLN A 168 -5.99 -22.44 11.75
C GLN A 168 -5.96 -21.28 12.74
N GLU A 169 -4.78 -20.84 13.14
CA GLU A 169 -4.61 -19.66 13.99
C GLU A 169 -4.95 -18.37 13.24
N LEU A 170 -4.59 -18.24 11.96
CA LEU A 170 -5.03 -17.14 11.09
C LEU A 170 -6.55 -17.04 11.09
N ARG A 171 -7.23 -18.17 10.85
CA ARG A 171 -8.68 -18.24 10.87
C ARG A 171 -9.25 -17.83 12.23
N SER A 172 -8.63 -18.24 13.34
CA SER A 172 -9.06 -17.84 14.70
C SER A 172 -8.92 -16.34 14.92
N ILE A 173 -7.77 -15.76 14.56
CA ILE A 173 -7.53 -14.30 14.67
C ILE A 173 -8.60 -13.54 13.88
N LEU A 174 -8.87 -13.93 12.63
CA LEU A 174 -9.88 -13.27 11.80
C LEU A 174 -11.29 -13.41 12.38
N ALA A 175 -11.65 -14.59 12.91
CA ALA A 175 -12.95 -14.81 13.55
C ALA A 175 -13.13 -13.93 14.79
N GLU A 176 -12.10 -13.81 15.64
CA GLU A 176 -12.16 -13.00 16.84
C GLU A 176 -12.18 -11.49 16.54
N LEU A 177 -11.37 -11.04 15.57
CA LEU A 177 -11.43 -9.66 15.07
C LEU A 177 -12.80 -9.34 14.45
N HIS A 178 -13.38 -10.29 13.71
CA HIS A 178 -14.72 -10.16 13.16
C HIS A 178 -15.78 -9.97 14.27
N GLU A 179 -15.64 -10.58 15.44
CA GLU A 179 -16.61 -10.37 16.52
C GLU A 179 -16.62 -8.94 17.08
N ILE A 180 -15.51 -8.20 16.95
CA ILE A 180 -15.42 -6.80 17.35
C ILE A 180 -16.16 -5.93 16.33
N LYS A 181 -17.34 -5.43 16.68
CA LYS A 181 -18.27 -4.77 15.73
C LYS A 181 -17.73 -3.52 15.06
N GLN A 182 -16.81 -2.80 15.71
CA GLN A 182 -16.18 -1.61 15.14
C GLN A 182 -14.95 -1.89 14.27
N VAL A 183 -14.47 -3.15 14.19
CA VAL A 183 -13.33 -3.52 13.34
C VAL A 183 -13.82 -3.80 11.91
N LEU A 184 -13.06 -3.31 10.93
CA LEU A 184 -13.27 -3.62 9.52
C LEU A 184 -12.07 -4.43 9.01
N ILE A 185 -12.34 -5.45 8.20
CA ILE A 185 -11.37 -6.42 7.70
C ILE A 185 -11.53 -6.43 6.18
N ILE A 186 -10.49 -5.99 5.47
CA ILE A 186 -10.47 -5.86 4.02
C ILE A 186 -9.42 -6.81 3.49
N PHE A 187 -9.74 -7.52 2.41
CA PHE A 187 -8.71 -8.23 1.65
C PHE A 187 -8.10 -7.23 0.66
N ASN A 188 -6.92 -6.72 0.99
CA ASN A 188 -6.21 -5.75 0.17
C ASN A 188 -5.70 -6.42 -1.11
N HIS A 189 -5.79 -5.70 -2.23
CA HIS A 189 -5.30 -6.03 -3.58
C HIS A 189 -5.22 -7.55 -3.84
N PRO A 190 -6.36 -8.29 -3.73
CA PRO A 190 -6.34 -9.75 -3.51
C PRO A 190 -5.70 -10.55 -4.65
N LEU A 191 -5.63 -9.98 -5.84
CA LEU A 191 -5.05 -10.62 -7.03
C LEU A 191 -3.59 -10.24 -7.28
N TRP A 192 -2.96 -9.46 -6.40
CA TRP A 192 -1.54 -9.14 -6.50
C TRP A 192 -0.68 -10.32 -6.02
N ASP A 193 -0.06 -11.01 -6.97
CA ASP A 193 0.93 -12.05 -6.72
C ASP A 193 2.30 -11.42 -6.37
N LEU A 194 2.46 -10.96 -5.13
CA LEU A 194 3.69 -10.31 -4.64
C LEU A 194 4.91 -11.26 -4.70
N TYR A 195 4.71 -12.56 -4.44
CA TYR A 195 5.79 -13.55 -4.37
C TYR A 195 6.10 -14.23 -5.71
N ASP A 196 5.42 -13.83 -6.79
CA ASP A 196 5.60 -14.37 -8.15
C ASP A 196 5.46 -15.91 -8.17
N ILE A 197 4.51 -16.45 -7.39
CA ILE A 197 4.24 -17.90 -7.34
C ILE A 197 3.54 -18.39 -8.63
N GLY A 198 3.05 -17.45 -9.43
CA GLY A 198 2.35 -17.63 -10.69
C GLY A 198 0.86 -17.37 -10.54
N ALA A 199 0.28 -16.58 -11.47
CA ALA A 199 -1.11 -16.11 -11.40
C ALA A 199 -2.16 -17.21 -11.17
N GLU A 200 -2.02 -18.38 -11.81
CA GLU A 200 -2.94 -19.51 -11.61
C GLU A 200 -2.87 -20.08 -10.19
N ARG A 201 -1.65 -20.22 -9.65
CA ARG A 201 -1.45 -20.72 -8.28
C ARG A 201 -1.92 -19.69 -7.27
N HIS A 202 -1.61 -18.41 -7.48
CA HIS A 202 -2.10 -17.31 -6.65
C HIS A 202 -3.63 -17.31 -6.58
N LEU A 203 -4.32 -17.45 -7.73
CA LEU A 203 -5.77 -17.52 -7.75
C LEU A 203 -6.32 -18.73 -6.98
N ILE A 204 -5.66 -19.89 -7.04
CA ILE A 204 -6.02 -21.06 -6.23
C ILE A 204 -5.92 -20.75 -4.73
N GLU A 205 -4.85 -20.07 -4.31
CA GLU A 205 -4.66 -19.65 -2.91
C GLU A 205 -5.73 -18.64 -2.48
N VAL A 206 -6.09 -17.67 -3.34
CA VAL A 206 -7.15 -16.69 -3.09
C VAL A 206 -8.50 -17.38 -2.89
N GLU A 207 -8.85 -18.31 -3.79
CA GLU A 207 -10.12 -19.06 -3.72
C GLU A 207 -10.15 -20.02 -2.50
N ARG A 208 -9.00 -20.54 -2.05
CA ARG A 208 -8.92 -21.29 -0.78
C ARG A 208 -9.09 -20.37 0.43
N PHE A 209 -8.41 -19.23 0.45
CA PHE A 209 -8.53 -18.26 1.54
C PHE A 209 -9.97 -17.75 1.69
N LEU A 210 -10.65 -17.39 0.59
CA LEU A 210 -12.04 -16.95 0.64
C LEU A 210 -13.00 -18.05 1.10
N ARG A 211 -12.71 -19.32 0.79
CA ARG A 211 -13.49 -20.46 1.30
C ARG A 211 -13.37 -20.60 2.81
N ASP A 212 -12.15 -20.49 3.32
CA ASP A 212 -11.85 -20.82 4.72
C ASP A 212 -12.03 -19.61 5.65
N CYS A 213 -11.74 -18.41 5.17
CA CYS A 213 -11.72 -17.17 5.95
C CYS A 213 -12.68 -16.09 5.45
N GLY A 214 -13.27 -16.24 4.24
CA GLY A 214 -14.09 -15.19 3.62
C GLY A 214 -15.33 -14.79 4.42
N GLY A 215 -15.83 -15.66 5.31
CA GLY A 215 -16.92 -15.33 6.24
C GLY A 215 -16.55 -14.27 7.29
N PHE A 216 -15.26 -14.03 7.51
CA PHE A 216 -14.74 -13.03 8.46
C PHE A 216 -14.27 -11.75 7.77
N VAL A 217 -14.06 -11.80 6.46
CA VAL A 217 -13.63 -10.66 5.63
C VAL A 217 -14.84 -9.89 5.14
N HIS A 218 -14.80 -8.56 5.25
CA HIS A 218 -15.99 -7.73 5.02
C HIS A 218 -16.11 -7.22 3.58
N ALA A 219 -14.99 -6.98 2.90
CA ALA A 219 -14.94 -6.49 1.53
C ALA A 219 -13.62 -6.84 0.83
N LEU A 220 -13.63 -6.80 -0.51
CA LEU A 220 -12.46 -6.90 -1.38
C LEU A 220 -12.07 -5.51 -1.87
N GLU A 221 -10.77 -5.21 -1.84
CA GLU A 221 -10.25 -3.90 -2.25
C GLU A 221 -10.26 -3.74 -3.78
N LEU A 222 -10.84 -2.63 -4.23
CA LEU A 222 -10.47 -2.01 -5.50
C LEU A 222 -9.30 -1.07 -5.24
N ASN A 223 -8.16 -1.38 -5.82
CA ASN A 223 -6.91 -0.76 -5.42
C ASN A 223 -6.56 0.44 -6.31
N GLY A 224 -6.21 1.57 -5.69
CA GLY A 224 -5.88 2.82 -6.36
C GLY A 224 -4.57 2.76 -7.14
N LEU A 225 -3.58 1.99 -6.71
CA LEU A 225 -2.30 1.82 -7.39
C LEU A 225 -2.35 0.77 -8.51
N ARG A 226 -3.20 -0.26 -8.39
CA ARG A 226 -3.33 -1.33 -9.40
C ARG A 226 -3.98 -0.84 -10.69
N ASN A 227 -3.76 -1.58 -11.77
CA ASN A 227 -4.37 -1.29 -13.07
C ASN A 227 -5.85 -1.68 -13.11
N TRP A 228 -6.58 -1.17 -14.11
CA TRP A 228 -8.01 -1.42 -14.23
C TRP A 228 -8.36 -2.88 -14.54
N HIS A 229 -7.50 -3.59 -15.28
CA HIS A 229 -7.73 -4.99 -15.63
C HIS A 229 -7.83 -5.85 -14.36
N GLU A 230 -6.86 -5.68 -13.45
CA GLU A 230 -6.87 -6.37 -12.17
C GLU A 230 -8.07 -5.98 -11.30
N ASN A 231 -8.39 -4.68 -11.20
CA ASN A 231 -9.58 -4.24 -10.46
C ASN A 231 -10.88 -4.83 -11.03
N ARG A 232 -11.00 -4.97 -12.35
CA ARG A 232 -12.15 -5.64 -12.99
C ARG A 232 -12.21 -7.12 -12.62
N ASP A 233 -11.06 -7.79 -12.53
CA ASP A 233 -11.02 -9.19 -12.12
C ASP A 233 -11.37 -9.34 -10.63
N VAL A 234 -11.03 -8.36 -9.79
CA VAL A 234 -11.53 -8.26 -8.41
C VAL A 234 -13.04 -8.04 -8.36
N ILE A 235 -13.61 -7.20 -9.23
CA ILE A 235 -15.08 -7.05 -9.36
C ILE A 235 -15.72 -8.40 -9.68
N ALA A 236 -15.16 -9.17 -10.62
CA ALA A 236 -15.66 -10.50 -10.96
C ALA A 236 -15.51 -11.48 -9.79
N LEU A 237 -14.40 -11.44 -9.04
CA LEU A 237 -14.18 -12.24 -7.84
C LEU A 237 -15.21 -11.92 -6.75
N ALA A 238 -15.45 -10.64 -6.46
CA ALA A 238 -16.46 -10.19 -5.51
C ALA A 238 -17.86 -10.66 -5.90
N GLY A 239 -18.19 -10.63 -7.21
CA GLY A 239 -19.45 -11.15 -7.74
C GLY A 239 -19.62 -12.66 -7.50
N ARG A 240 -18.57 -13.47 -7.70
CA ARG A 240 -18.61 -14.92 -7.44
C ARG A 240 -18.80 -15.25 -5.96
N TRP A 241 -18.16 -14.48 -5.08
CA TRP A 241 -18.14 -14.72 -3.64
C TRP A 241 -19.23 -13.96 -2.86
N GLY A 242 -20.04 -13.14 -3.53
CA GLY A 242 -21.07 -12.34 -2.87
C GLY A 242 -20.49 -11.33 -1.88
N MET A 243 -19.33 -10.76 -2.20
CA MET A 243 -18.61 -9.80 -1.34
C MET A 243 -18.81 -8.36 -1.81
N LEU A 244 -18.67 -7.43 -0.86
CA LEU A 244 -18.61 -6.01 -1.19
C LEU A 244 -17.26 -5.67 -1.78
N LEU A 245 -17.26 -4.66 -2.66
CA LEU A 245 -16.08 -3.94 -3.07
C LEU A 245 -15.89 -2.70 -2.20
N ILE A 246 -14.65 -2.35 -1.89
CA ILE A 246 -14.29 -1.17 -1.08
C ILE A 246 -13.07 -0.49 -1.68
N SER A 247 -12.89 0.81 -1.45
CA SER A 247 -11.70 1.52 -1.89
C SER A 247 -10.49 1.14 -1.03
N GLY A 248 -9.31 1.22 -1.61
CA GLY A 248 -8.09 1.42 -0.87
C GLY A 248 -6.97 1.75 -1.85
N GLY A 249 -6.12 2.70 -1.49
CA GLY A 249 -5.27 3.35 -2.49
C GLY A 249 -3.86 2.79 -2.61
N ASP A 250 -3.38 2.07 -1.58
CA ASP A 250 -2.04 1.48 -1.52
C ASP A 250 -0.94 2.51 -1.85
N ARG A 251 -1.17 3.74 -1.38
CA ARG A 251 -0.27 4.85 -1.66
C ARG A 251 1.01 4.70 -0.84
N HIS A 252 2.12 4.74 -1.55
CA HIS A 252 3.46 4.85 -0.99
C HIS A 252 4.17 6.16 -1.36
N GLY A 253 3.69 6.86 -2.40
CA GLY A 253 4.26 8.12 -2.89
C GLY A 253 3.70 9.36 -2.21
N THR A 254 3.81 10.50 -2.89
CA THR A 254 3.34 11.82 -2.41
C THR A 254 2.07 12.32 -3.10
N GLU A 255 1.48 11.54 -3.99
CA GLU A 255 0.15 11.78 -4.56
C GLU A 255 -0.89 11.06 -3.69
N PRO A 256 -2.06 11.65 -3.38
CA PRO A 256 -3.07 10.99 -2.53
C PRO A 256 -3.67 9.75 -3.19
N ASN A 257 -4.30 8.90 -2.38
CA ASN A 257 -5.01 7.70 -2.85
C ASN A 257 -5.91 7.98 -4.06
N ALA A 258 -5.77 7.15 -5.10
CA ALA A 258 -6.46 7.31 -6.37
C ALA A 258 -7.93 6.89 -6.34
N ASN A 259 -8.40 6.39 -5.21
CA ASN A 259 -9.80 6.15 -4.92
C ASN A 259 -10.11 6.38 -3.44
N VAL A 260 -11.38 6.65 -3.17
CA VAL A 260 -11.91 6.84 -1.82
C VAL A 260 -13.30 6.21 -1.73
N ASN A 261 -13.77 5.96 -0.51
CA ASN A 261 -15.16 5.58 -0.27
C ASN A 261 -16.01 6.82 0.03
N LEU A 262 -17.18 6.92 -0.60
CA LEU A 262 -18.18 7.94 -0.26
C LEU A 262 -19.20 7.33 0.71
N THR A 263 -19.53 8.03 1.78
CA THR A 263 -20.36 7.48 2.87
C THR A 263 -21.27 8.53 3.49
N ARG A 264 -22.37 8.08 4.11
CA ARG A 264 -23.27 8.94 4.91
C ARG A 264 -22.84 8.99 6.37
N ALA A 265 -21.90 8.15 6.77
CA ALA A 265 -21.33 8.08 8.10
C ALA A 265 -20.65 9.38 8.53
N ALA A 266 -20.81 9.68 9.82
CA ALA A 266 -20.18 10.79 10.53
C ALA A 266 -18.87 10.39 11.23
N SER A 267 -18.68 9.09 11.46
CA SER A 267 -17.52 8.53 12.14
C SER A 267 -17.06 7.25 11.45
N PHE A 268 -15.82 6.83 11.72
CA PHE A 268 -15.31 5.58 11.17
C PHE A 268 -16.12 4.37 11.65
N ALA A 269 -16.58 4.36 12.90
CA ALA A 269 -17.42 3.27 13.43
C ALA A 269 -18.78 3.17 12.70
N GLU A 270 -19.40 4.31 12.37
CA GLU A 270 -20.60 4.32 11.52
C GLU A 270 -20.31 3.81 10.10
N PHE A 271 -19.15 4.18 9.53
CA PHE A 271 -18.74 3.65 8.21
C PHE A 271 -18.56 2.12 8.25
N VAL A 272 -17.95 1.59 9.32
CA VAL A 272 -17.85 0.14 9.52
C VAL A 272 -19.24 -0.51 9.58
N GLN A 273 -20.22 0.12 10.23
CA GLN A 273 -21.59 -0.37 10.28
C GLN A 273 -22.26 -0.38 8.89
N GLU A 274 -22.10 0.68 8.08
CA GLU A 274 -22.61 0.74 6.70
C GLU A 274 -22.07 -0.43 5.85
N VAL A 275 -20.76 -0.69 5.95
CA VAL A 275 -20.11 -1.76 5.18
C VAL A 275 -20.52 -3.15 5.68
N ARG A 276 -20.46 -3.37 6.99
CA ARG A 276 -20.65 -4.71 7.56
C ARG A 276 -22.11 -5.14 7.63
N VAL A 277 -22.98 -4.23 8.06
CA VAL A 277 -24.37 -4.55 8.41
C VAL A 277 -25.32 -4.11 7.30
N GLU A 278 -25.22 -2.87 6.84
CA GLU A 278 -26.08 -2.38 5.75
C GLU A 278 -25.68 -2.96 4.39
N ARG A 279 -24.45 -3.50 4.31
CA ARG A 279 -23.88 -4.10 3.11
C ARG A 279 -23.89 -3.11 1.93
N VAL A 280 -23.47 -1.87 2.20
CA VAL A 280 -23.35 -0.78 1.22
C VAL A 280 -21.91 -0.30 1.17
N SER A 281 -21.42 -0.06 -0.05
CA SER A 281 -20.13 0.59 -0.28
C SER A 281 -20.19 1.38 -1.57
N HIS A 282 -19.72 2.63 -1.54
CA HIS A 282 -19.59 3.46 -2.73
C HIS A 282 -18.11 3.79 -2.93
N VAL A 283 -17.50 3.24 -3.98
CA VAL A 283 -16.11 3.51 -4.38
C VAL A 283 -16.12 4.64 -5.41
N HIS A 284 -15.34 5.68 -5.18
CA HIS A 284 -15.13 6.78 -6.12
C HIS A 284 -13.66 6.82 -6.53
N PHE A 285 -13.39 6.64 -7.83
CA PHE A 285 -12.07 6.85 -8.40
C PHE A 285 -11.84 8.33 -8.68
N MET A 286 -10.73 8.83 -8.15
CA MET A 286 -10.26 10.21 -8.26
C MET A 286 -9.59 10.46 -9.61
N PRO A 287 -9.47 11.72 -10.09
CA PRO A 287 -8.96 12.03 -11.42
C PRO A 287 -7.60 11.41 -11.74
N GLN A 288 -6.69 11.31 -10.76
CA GLN A 288 -5.38 10.73 -10.97
C GLN A 288 -5.43 9.27 -11.42
N TYR A 289 -6.46 8.49 -11.08
CA TYR A 289 -6.57 7.10 -11.54
C TYR A 289 -6.74 6.98 -13.06
N ALA A 290 -7.22 8.04 -13.73
CA ALA A 290 -7.36 8.06 -15.18
C ALA A 290 -6.01 8.15 -15.91
N GLU A 291 -4.93 8.49 -15.20
CA GLU A 291 -3.59 8.44 -15.78
C GLU A 291 -3.15 6.99 -16.03
N PRO A 292 -2.35 6.75 -17.09
CA PRO A 292 -1.86 5.40 -17.41
C PRO A 292 -1.21 4.74 -16.20
N TRP A 293 -1.48 3.46 -15.96
CA TRP A 293 -0.97 2.76 -14.79
C TRP A 293 0.56 2.82 -14.69
N LYS A 294 1.27 2.63 -15.81
CA LYS A 294 2.75 2.77 -15.85
C LYS A 294 3.23 4.16 -15.43
N HIS A 295 2.45 5.19 -15.72
CA HIS A 295 2.75 6.56 -15.31
C HIS A 295 2.62 6.71 -13.79
N ARG A 296 1.52 6.21 -13.20
CA ARG A 296 1.30 6.24 -11.74
C ARG A 296 2.36 5.45 -10.98
N VAL A 297 2.76 4.28 -11.51
CA VAL A 297 3.88 3.48 -10.95
C VAL A 297 5.20 4.25 -11.01
N LEU A 298 5.47 4.95 -12.12
CA LEU A 298 6.67 5.79 -12.24
C LEU A 298 6.65 6.95 -11.23
N GLU A 299 5.53 7.66 -11.05
CA GLU A 299 5.41 8.73 -10.06
C GLU A 299 5.64 8.22 -8.63
N SER A 300 5.08 7.05 -8.27
CA SER A 300 5.35 6.41 -6.98
C SER A 300 6.85 6.06 -6.81
N THR A 301 7.46 5.50 -7.86
CA THR A 301 8.91 5.19 -7.88
C THR A 301 9.75 6.47 -7.74
N LEU A 302 9.37 7.54 -8.43
CA LEU A 302 10.03 8.84 -8.36
C LEU A 302 9.93 9.42 -6.96
N ALA A 303 8.78 9.30 -6.29
CA ALA A 303 8.61 9.74 -4.92
C ALA A 303 9.54 8.99 -3.95
N ALA A 304 9.67 7.66 -4.10
CA ALA A 304 10.59 6.86 -3.29
C ALA A 304 12.05 7.35 -3.41
N ILE A 305 12.50 7.71 -4.63
CA ILE A 305 13.88 8.12 -4.88
C ILE A 305 14.12 9.63 -4.85
N ARG A 306 13.08 10.47 -4.68
CA ARG A 306 13.22 11.93 -4.68
C ARG A 306 13.91 12.41 -3.41
N ASN A 307 14.60 13.55 -3.50
CA ASN A 307 15.07 14.25 -2.32
C ASN A 307 14.01 15.27 -1.89
N TYR A 308 13.70 15.32 -0.60
CA TYR A 308 12.75 16.25 0.03
C TYR A 308 13.50 17.13 1.04
N PRO A 309 14.17 18.21 0.60
CA PRO A 309 14.93 19.11 1.49
C PRO A 309 14.10 19.68 2.65
N GLU A 310 12.79 19.82 2.43
CA GLU A 310 11.80 20.33 3.37
C GLU A 310 11.42 19.33 4.47
N PHE A 311 11.80 18.06 4.35
CA PHE A 311 11.49 17.03 5.35
C PHE A 311 12.49 17.05 6.52
N PRO A 312 12.16 16.41 7.66
CA PRO A 312 13.07 16.25 8.77
C PRO A 312 14.39 15.58 8.36
N GLU A 313 15.48 15.93 9.05
CA GLU A 313 16.77 15.26 8.87
C GLU A 313 16.65 13.74 9.08
N GLY A 314 17.34 12.94 8.27
CA GLY A 314 17.20 11.49 8.26
C GLY A 314 16.04 10.96 7.40
N SER A 315 15.28 11.84 6.74
CA SER A 315 14.21 11.44 5.79
C SER A 315 14.25 12.22 4.47
N ARG A 316 15.28 13.05 4.24
CA ARG A 316 15.35 13.97 3.10
C ARG A 316 15.79 13.23 1.85
N ARG A 317 16.83 12.41 1.94
CA ARG A 317 17.41 11.69 0.80
C ARG A 317 16.90 10.26 0.72
N TRP A 318 16.91 9.71 -0.48
CA TRP A 318 16.54 8.31 -0.71
C TRP A 318 17.39 7.35 0.15
N ASP A 319 18.70 7.60 0.28
CA ASP A 319 19.63 6.74 1.03
C ASP A 319 19.48 6.88 2.54
N GLU A 320 18.74 7.88 3.03
CA GLU A 320 18.33 8.00 4.43
C GLU A 320 17.05 7.20 4.72
N ARG A 321 16.26 6.90 3.69
CA ARG A 321 15.02 6.12 3.77
C ARG A 321 15.15 4.67 3.32
N VAL A 322 16.34 4.26 2.87
CA VAL A 322 16.66 2.87 2.56
C VAL A 322 17.53 2.31 3.67
N PHE A 323 17.17 1.13 4.17
CA PHE A 323 17.79 0.48 5.30
C PHE A 323 18.37 -0.87 4.90
N HIS A 324 19.55 -1.17 5.44
CA HIS A 324 20.27 -2.42 5.19
C HIS A 324 21.01 -2.86 6.47
N PRO A 325 21.09 -4.16 6.78
CA PRO A 325 21.90 -4.63 7.91
C PRO A 325 23.40 -4.44 7.63
N ASP A 326 24.11 -3.82 8.56
CA ASP A 326 25.55 -3.66 8.49
C ASP A 326 26.31 -5.01 8.59
N ALA A 327 27.64 -4.96 8.59
CA ALA A 327 28.48 -6.16 8.71
C ALA A 327 28.27 -6.95 10.02
N ASN A 328 27.70 -6.33 11.06
CA ASN A 328 27.33 -6.96 12.33
C ASN A 328 25.86 -7.41 12.36
N GLY A 329 25.12 -7.20 11.27
CA GLY A 329 23.70 -7.53 11.16
C GLY A 329 22.76 -6.48 11.76
N VAL A 330 23.26 -5.31 12.17
CA VAL A 330 22.46 -4.22 12.76
C VAL A 330 21.86 -3.38 11.64
N MET A 331 20.55 -3.15 11.69
CA MET A 331 19.87 -2.35 10.67
C MET A 331 20.33 -0.89 10.71
N GLN A 332 20.78 -0.35 9.58
CA GLN A 332 21.25 1.02 9.45
C GLN A 332 20.64 1.68 8.20
N PRO A 333 20.40 3.00 8.21
CA PRO A 333 20.15 3.72 6.97
C PRO A 333 21.40 3.61 6.09
N VAL A 334 21.21 3.34 4.80
CA VAL A 334 22.29 3.14 3.84
C VAL A 334 23.21 4.37 3.76
N SER A 335 22.68 5.56 4.02
CA SER A 335 23.44 6.82 4.11
C SER A 335 24.59 6.76 5.14
N ALA A 336 24.42 6.04 6.25
CA ALA A 336 25.43 5.86 7.28
C ALA A 336 26.49 4.81 6.91
N MET A 337 26.21 3.96 5.93
CA MET A 337 27.11 2.87 5.49
C MET A 337 28.08 3.31 4.38
N TRP A 338 27.92 4.51 3.84
CA TRP A 338 28.82 5.04 2.81
C TRP A 338 30.18 5.44 3.39
N GLN A 339 31.23 4.66 3.09
CA GLN A 339 32.59 4.98 3.58
C GLN A 339 33.11 6.37 3.20
N LYS A 340 32.67 6.92 2.06
CA LYS A 340 33.05 8.27 1.60
C LYS A 340 32.01 9.34 1.95
N GLY A 341 31.06 9.03 2.84
CA GLY A 341 29.93 9.90 3.20
C GLY A 341 28.93 10.15 2.06
N ARG A 342 29.05 9.44 0.93
CA ARG A 342 28.17 9.58 -0.23
C ARG A 342 28.03 8.27 -1.00
N ALA A 343 26.86 8.11 -1.62
CA ALA A 343 26.59 6.98 -2.52
C ALA A 343 27.59 6.91 -3.68
N PRO A 344 27.96 5.69 -4.13
CA PRO A 344 28.73 5.50 -5.35
C PRO A 344 28.12 6.18 -6.58
N TRP A 345 28.98 6.70 -7.46
CA TRP A 345 28.56 7.50 -8.62
C TRP A 345 27.58 6.77 -9.55
N TYR A 346 27.68 5.44 -9.67
CA TYR A 346 26.80 4.65 -10.53
C TYR A 346 25.37 4.55 -10.00
N LEU A 347 25.18 4.55 -8.66
CA LEU A 347 23.85 4.68 -8.06
C LEU A 347 23.29 6.08 -8.29
N GLY A 348 24.14 7.11 -8.15
CA GLY A 348 23.76 8.47 -8.53
C GLY A 348 23.32 8.59 -9.99
N ALA A 349 24.04 7.96 -10.91
CA ALA A 349 23.73 7.94 -12.34
C ALA A 349 22.41 7.20 -12.65
N SER A 350 22.18 6.02 -12.06
CA SER A 350 20.93 5.27 -12.26
C SER A 350 19.72 6.04 -11.73
N LEU A 351 19.81 6.60 -10.53
CA LEU A 351 18.74 7.42 -9.95
C LEU A 351 18.48 8.68 -10.76
N THR A 352 19.54 9.30 -11.31
CA THR A 352 19.41 10.47 -12.20
C THR A 352 18.70 10.09 -13.49
N ALA A 353 19.03 8.94 -14.10
CA ALA A 353 18.33 8.44 -15.28
C ALA A 353 16.84 8.21 -15.00
N VAL A 354 16.49 7.61 -13.86
CA VAL A 354 15.08 7.45 -13.45
C VAL A 354 14.39 8.80 -13.25
N ARG A 355 15.03 9.74 -12.56
CA ARG A 355 14.50 11.11 -12.36
C ARG A 355 14.30 11.85 -13.68
N MET A 356 15.16 11.63 -14.68
CA MET A 356 15.01 12.23 -16.01
C MET A 356 13.78 11.71 -16.76
N MET A 357 13.38 10.45 -16.56
CA MET A 357 12.12 9.94 -17.13
C MET A 357 10.89 10.69 -16.59
N GLY A 358 10.98 11.23 -15.37
CA GLY A 358 9.96 12.11 -14.78
C GLY A 358 10.04 13.59 -15.20
N SER A 359 11.01 13.99 -16.03
CA SER A 359 11.17 15.39 -16.45
C SER A 359 10.20 15.78 -17.57
N ALA A 360 9.67 17.00 -17.53
CA ALA A 360 8.53 17.48 -18.34
C ALA A 360 8.50 17.08 -19.84
N PRO A 361 9.60 17.15 -20.62
CA PRO A 361 9.55 16.75 -22.03
C PRO A 361 9.48 15.23 -22.25
N PHE A 362 10.15 14.43 -21.41
CA PHE A 362 10.02 12.97 -21.45
C PHE A 362 8.68 12.49 -20.86
N TRP A 363 8.21 13.20 -19.83
CA TRP A 363 6.98 12.94 -19.11
C TRP A 363 5.75 12.98 -20.03
N HIS A 364 5.63 14.01 -20.88
CA HIS A 364 4.52 14.10 -21.85
C HIS A 364 4.59 12.99 -22.91
N GLY A 365 5.78 12.68 -23.44
CA GLY A 365 5.97 11.65 -24.46
C GLY A 365 5.64 10.25 -23.95
N LEU A 366 6.13 9.89 -22.75
CA LEU A 366 5.85 8.59 -22.11
C LEU A 366 4.37 8.44 -21.78
N ARG A 367 3.74 9.49 -21.25
CA ARG A 367 2.31 9.51 -20.95
C ARG A 367 1.47 9.21 -22.20
N MET A 368 1.76 9.87 -23.32
CA MET A 368 1.07 9.60 -24.59
C MET A 368 1.29 8.17 -25.07
N ALA A 369 2.55 7.70 -25.11
CA ALA A 369 2.87 6.35 -25.58
C ALA A 369 2.21 5.24 -24.75
N TRP A 370 2.10 5.44 -23.43
CA TRP A 370 1.42 4.47 -22.56
C TRP A 370 -0.09 4.56 -22.61
N SER A 371 -0.65 5.74 -22.87
CA SER A 371 -2.10 5.88 -23.07
C SER A 371 -2.63 5.07 -24.26
N GLU A 372 -1.83 4.92 -25.32
CA GLU A 372 -2.20 4.12 -26.50
C GLU A 372 -2.11 2.61 -26.25
N ALA A 373 -1.34 2.18 -25.24
CA ALA A 373 -1.07 0.77 -24.97
C ALA A 373 -1.96 0.16 -23.88
N GLU A 374 -2.67 0.97 -23.10
CA GLU A 374 -3.54 0.49 -22.03
C GLU A 374 -4.99 0.30 -22.48
N PRO A 375 -5.63 -0.84 -22.15
CA PRO A 375 -7.03 -1.06 -22.46
C PRO A 375 -7.92 -0.06 -21.72
N GLU A 376 -8.94 0.42 -22.43
CA GLU A 376 -9.85 1.48 -21.98
C GLU A 376 -10.59 1.13 -20.67
N PHE A 377 -10.69 2.11 -19.76
CA PHE A 377 -11.48 2.00 -18.54
C PHE A 377 -12.98 1.89 -18.89
N LYS A 378 -13.50 0.67 -18.94
CA LYS A 378 -14.93 0.38 -19.13
C LYS A 378 -15.51 -0.12 -17.80
N LEU A 379 -16.42 0.66 -17.22
CA LEU A 379 -17.30 0.16 -16.17
C LEU A 379 -18.20 -0.85 -16.87
N ALA A 380 -18.26 -2.08 -16.37
CA ALA A 380 -19.25 -3.02 -16.88
C ALA A 380 -20.64 -2.41 -16.68
N GLU A 381 -21.48 -2.49 -17.72
CA GLU A 381 -22.88 -2.04 -17.66
C GLU A 381 -23.70 -2.82 -16.63
#